data_AF-A0A0F9GPC0-F1
#
_entry.id   AF-A0A0F9GPC0-F1
#
_cell.length_a   1.000
_cell.length_b   1.000
_cell.length_c   1.000
_cell.angle_alpha   90.00
_cell.angle_beta   90.00
_cell.angle_gamma   90.00
#
_symmetry.space_group_name_H-M   'P 1'
#
loop_
_entity.id
_entity.type
_entity.pdbx_description
1 polymer ?
#
loop_
_entity_poly.entity_id
_entity_poly.type
_entity_poly.pdbx_seq_one_letter_code
_entity_poly.pdbx_strand_id
1 'polypeptide(L)'
;MEVLKFENGNFVSVSEGSERLGSMVVSLSTGPTPVTTTVIPARTESIFLKLTAERISTSTRGIAIVSTYVQRELEPETAKTLMTAIMELIQT
;
A
#
# COMPACT_ATOMS: atom_id res chain seq x y z
N MET A 1 -10.20 0.85 6.51
CA MET A 1 -9.17 0.22 5.66
C MET A 1 -9.83 -0.90 4.91
N GLU A 2 -9.55 -1.01 3.63
CA GLU A 2 -10.13 -2.01 2.76
C GLU A 2 -9.02 -2.73 1.97
N VAL A 3 -9.17 -4.04 1.79
CA VAL A 3 -8.29 -4.87 0.97
C VAL A 3 -9.14 -5.66 -0.01
N LEU A 4 -8.97 -5.38 -1.29
CA LEU A 4 -9.58 -6.15 -2.38
C LEU A 4 -8.52 -7.08 -2.96
N LYS A 5 -8.85 -8.37 -3.06
CA LYS A 5 -7.96 -9.40 -3.58
C LYS A 5 -8.38 -9.79 -5.00
N PHE A 6 -7.38 -9.92 -5.85
CA PHE A 6 -7.49 -10.42 -7.21
C PHE A 6 -6.53 -11.60 -7.37
N GLU A 7 -6.75 -12.42 -8.39
CA GLU A 7 -5.88 -13.57 -8.66
C GLU A 7 -4.40 -13.17 -8.85
N ASN A 8 -4.15 -12.01 -9.43
CA ASN A 8 -2.81 -11.51 -9.76
C ASN A 8 -2.35 -10.33 -8.88
N GLY A 9 -3.10 -9.96 -7.85
CA GLY A 9 -2.74 -8.79 -7.07
C GLY A 9 -3.75 -8.34 -6.02
N ASN A 10 -3.43 -7.21 -5.39
CA ASN A 10 -4.19 -6.65 -4.29
C ASN A 10 -4.36 -5.15 -4.47
N PHE A 11 -5.54 -4.64 -4.10
CA PHE A 11 -5.79 -3.23 -3.91
C PHE A 11 -6.01 -2.96 -2.42
N VAL A 12 -5.20 -2.07 -1.84
CA VAL A 12 -5.27 -1.66 -0.44
C VAL A 12 -5.62 -0.19 -0.36
N SER A 13 -6.67 0.13 0.38
CA SER A 13 -7.10 1.50 0.66
C SER A 13 -7.07 1.78 2.16
N VAL A 14 -6.31 2.79 2.55
CA VAL A 14 -6.25 3.32 3.91
C VAL A 14 -6.73 4.76 3.88
N SER A 15 -7.74 5.10 4.67
CA SER A 15 -8.27 6.46 4.73
C SER A 15 -8.61 6.85 6.17
N GLU A 16 -8.21 8.05 6.57
CA GLU A 16 -8.68 8.70 7.80
C GLU A 16 -10.05 9.36 7.58
N GLY A 17 -11.02 9.03 8.42
CA GLY A 17 -12.39 9.52 8.31
C GLY A 17 -13.19 8.76 7.26
N SER A 18 -13.80 9.48 6.31
CA SER A 18 -14.58 8.87 5.22
C SER A 18 -13.68 8.18 4.20
N GLU A 19 -14.19 7.12 3.57
CA GLU A 19 -13.51 6.41 2.48
C GLU A 19 -13.20 7.35 1.31
N ARG A 20 -11.91 7.54 1.04
CA ARG A 20 -11.41 8.43 -0.01
C ARG A 20 -10.14 7.87 -0.61
N LEU A 21 -10.00 8.03 -1.92
CA LEU A 21 -8.71 7.85 -2.57
C LEU A 21 -7.76 8.98 -2.16
N GLY A 22 -6.52 8.62 -1.89
CA GLY A 22 -5.46 9.56 -1.56
C GLY A 22 -4.26 9.37 -2.48
N SER A 23 -3.07 9.61 -1.95
CA SER A 23 -1.84 9.29 -2.67
C SER A 23 -1.76 7.81 -2.95
N MET A 24 -1.21 7.45 -4.11
CA MET A 24 -1.30 6.11 -4.65
C MET A 24 0.00 5.66 -5.26
N VAL A 25 0.41 4.43 -4.92
CA VAL A 25 1.58 3.76 -5.46
C VAL A 25 1.16 2.39 -5.99
N VAL A 26 1.74 2.01 -7.12
CA VAL A 26 1.63 0.67 -7.69
C VAL A 26 2.99 0.01 -7.66
N SER A 27 3.05 -1.25 -7.25
CA SER A 27 4.26 -2.08 -7.31
C SER A 27 3.96 -3.41 -7.98
N LEU A 28 4.86 -3.87 -8.85
CA LEU A 28 4.79 -5.12 -9.58
C LEU A 28 6.05 -5.95 -9.28
N SER A 29 5.86 -7.19 -8.81
CA SER A 29 6.96 -8.11 -8.48
C SER A 29 6.82 -9.46 -9.17
N THR A 30 6.76 -9.43 -10.50
CA THR A 30 6.79 -10.62 -11.36
C THR A 30 8.18 -10.93 -11.93
N GLY A 31 9.16 -10.03 -11.73
CA GLY A 31 10.55 -10.17 -12.15
C GLY A 31 11.52 -10.32 -10.96
N PRO A 32 12.85 -10.28 -11.22
CA PRO A 32 13.87 -10.44 -10.17
C PRO A 32 13.88 -9.29 -9.15
N THR A 33 13.41 -8.10 -9.56
CA THR A 33 13.31 -6.92 -8.70
C THR A 33 11.93 -6.27 -8.86
N PRO A 34 11.28 -5.85 -7.76
CA PRO A 34 10.04 -5.08 -7.82
C PRO A 34 10.19 -3.79 -8.64
N VAL A 35 9.16 -3.44 -9.41
CA VAL A 35 9.05 -2.16 -10.09
C VAL A 35 7.92 -1.36 -9.44
N THR A 36 8.25 -0.18 -8.93
CA THR A 36 7.32 0.65 -8.15
C THR A 36 7.15 2.02 -8.81
N THR A 37 5.91 2.48 -8.94
CA THR A 37 5.56 3.77 -9.55
C THR A 37 4.52 4.51 -8.71
N THR A 38 4.77 5.80 -8.47
CA THR A 38 3.77 6.69 -7.87
C THR A 38 2.77 7.12 -8.93
N VAL A 39 1.49 6.84 -8.70
CA VAL A 39 0.38 7.22 -9.61
C VAL A 39 -0.21 8.57 -9.18
N ILE A 40 -0.47 8.73 -7.88
CA ILE A 40 -0.94 9.99 -7.30
C ILE A 40 0.09 10.42 -6.25
N PRO A 41 0.77 11.56 -6.43
CA PRO A 41 1.79 12.00 -5.49
C PRO A 41 1.19 12.31 -4.13
N ALA A 42 1.94 11.99 -3.08
CA ALA A 42 1.59 12.39 -1.72
C ALA A 42 1.93 13.87 -1.50
N ARG A 43 1.12 14.55 -0.68
CA ARG A 43 1.37 15.95 -0.29
C ARG A 43 2.61 16.07 0.59
N THR A 44 2.89 15.04 1.38
CA THR A 44 4.12 14.82 2.15
C THR A 44 4.81 13.59 1.60
N GLU A 45 6.14 13.48 1.70
CA GLU A 45 6.80 12.23 1.31
C GLU A 45 6.22 11.08 2.14
N SER A 46 5.76 10.01 1.46
CA SER A 46 5.22 8.83 2.14
C SER A 46 6.05 7.62 1.77
N ILE A 47 7.12 7.41 2.54
CA ILE A 47 7.93 6.19 2.48
C ILE A 47 7.06 4.95 2.76
N PHE A 48 6.05 5.11 3.62
CA PHE A 48 5.07 4.08 3.96
C PHE A 48 4.37 3.50 2.73
N LEU A 49 3.87 4.36 1.83
CA LEU A 49 3.17 3.93 0.62
C LEU A 49 4.04 3.03 -0.27
N LYS A 50 5.27 3.46 -0.53
CA LYS A 50 6.22 2.73 -1.37
C LYS A 50 6.59 1.38 -0.76
N LEU A 51 6.99 1.40 0.52
CA LEU A 51 7.38 0.18 1.23
C LEU A 51 6.22 -0.82 1.33
N THR A 52 5.01 -0.33 1.60
CA THR A 52 3.82 -1.19 1.68
C THR A 52 3.52 -1.83 0.33
N ALA A 53 3.50 -1.04 -0.75
CA ALA A 53 3.27 -1.57 -2.09
C ALA A 53 4.32 -2.64 -2.48
N GLU A 54 5.60 -2.35 -2.26
CA GLU A 54 6.70 -3.29 -2.53
C GLU A 54 6.62 -4.56 -1.69
N ARG A 55 6.27 -4.42 -0.40
CA ARG A 55 6.16 -5.56 0.49
C ARG A 55 5.05 -6.51 0.04
N ILE A 56 3.89 -5.95 -0.32
CA ILE A 56 2.72 -6.73 -0.78
C ILE A 56 3.02 -7.41 -2.11
N SER A 57 3.50 -6.65 -3.10
CA SER A 57 3.77 -7.18 -4.45
C SER A 57 4.80 -8.31 -4.37
N THR A 58 5.86 -8.12 -3.58
CA THR A 58 6.91 -9.13 -3.37
C THR A 58 6.39 -10.37 -2.64
N SER A 59 5.57 -10.19 -1.59
CA SER A 59 5.02 -11.30 -0.83
C SER A 59 4.04 -12.14 -1.66
N THR A 60 3.35 -11.52 -2.61
CA THR A 60 2.33 -12.17 -3.44
C THR A 60 2.84 -12.57 -4.82
N ARG A 61 4.07 -12.17 -5.19
CA ARG A 61 4.63 -12.28 -6.55
C ARG A 61 3.68 -11.73 -7.62
N GLY A 62 3.06 -10.58 -7.32
CA GLY A 62 1.99 -10.01 -8.14
C GLY A 62 1.98 -8.49 -8.12
N ILE A 63 0.79 -7.92 -8.34
CA ILE A 63 0.54 -6.48 -8.36
C ILE A 63 0.04 -6.02 -6.99
N ALA A 64 0.58 -4.92 -6.49
CA ALA A 64 0.05 -4.22 -5.32
C ALA A 64 -0.29 -2.79 -5.71
N ILE A 65 -1.54 -2.40 -5.48
CA ILE A 65 -1.99 -1.01 -5.58
C ILE A 65 -2.32 -0.55 -4.17
N VAL A 66 -1.66 0.50 -3.70
CA VAL A 66 -1.86 1.02 -2.35
C VAL A 66 -2.24 2.49 -2.44
N SER A 67 -3.39 2.83 -1.86
CA SER A 67 -3.89 4.20 -1.71
C SER A 67 -3.94 4.56 -0.23
N THR A 68 -3.40 5.73 0.12
CA THR A 68 -3.51 6.28 1.48
C THR A 68 -4.00 7.72 1.47
N TYR A 69 -5.09 7.98 2.19
CA TYR A 69 -5.58 9.31 2.51
C TYR A 69 -5.39 9.58 4.01
N VAL A 70 -4.40 10.40 4.34
CA VAL A 70 -4.07 10.80 5.72
C VAL A 70 -4.00 12.32 5.79
N GLN A 71 -4.46 12.91 6.88
CA GLN A 71 -4.45 14.37 7.08
C GLN A 71 -3.09 14.89 7.52
N ARG A 72 -2.30 14.03 8.17
CA ARG A 72 -0.95 14.29 8.67
C ARG A 72 -0.03 13.13 8.33
N GLU A 73 1.27 13.37 8.42
CA GLU A 73 2.25 12.32 8.23
C GLU A 73 2.07 11.22 9.28
N LEU A 74 2.21 9.96 8.86
CA LEU A 74 2.07 8.83 9.76
C LEU A 74 3.31 8.72 10.65
N GLU A 75 3.09 8.65 11.95
CA GLU A 75 4.16 8.32 12.88
C GLU A 75 4.71 6.91 12.59
N PRO A 76 6.02 6.66 12.76
CA PRO A 76 6.64 5.37 12.41
C PRO A 76 5.97 4.14 13.04
N GLU A 77 5.56 4.23 14.32
CA GLU A 77 4.88 3.14 15.01
C GLU A 77 3.47 2.87 14.44
N THR A 78 2.75 3.92 14.06
CA THR A 78 1.45 3.82 13.38
C THR A 78 1.60 3.20 12.01
N ALA A 79 2.59 3.65 11.22
CA ALA A 79 2.92 3.09 9.91
C ALA A 79 3.26 1.59 10.00
N LYS A 80 4.08 1.21 10.99
CA LYS A 80 4.44 -0.19 11.25
C LYS A 80 3.21 -1.03 11.63
N THR A 81 2.36 -0.52 12.52
CA THR A 81 1.14 -1.20 12.95
C THR A 81 0.18 -1.41 11.76
N LEU A 82 -0.02 -0.39 10.94
CA LEU A 82 -0.83 -0.48 9.72
C LEU A 82 -0.27 -1.51 8.74
N MET A 83 1.05 -1.52 8.52
CA MET A 83 1.68 -2.48 7.62
C MET A 83 1.48 -3.92 8.09
N THR A 84 1.63 -4.19 9.39
CA THR A 84 1.37 -5.51 9.96
C THR A 84 -0.07 -5.94 9.72
N ALA A 85 -1.04 -5.07 10.04
CA ALA A 85 -2.46 -5.37 9.85
C ALA A 85 -2.82 -5.61 8.37
N ILE A 86 -2.24 -4.83 7.44
CA ILE A 86 -2.44 -5.03 6.01
C ILE A 86 -1.91 -6.40 5.57
N MET A 87 -0.71 -6.78 6.03
CA MET A 87 -0.10 -8.06 5.66
C MET A 87 -0.89 -9.25 6.20
N GLU A 88 -1.43 -9.17 7.42
CA GLU A 88 -2.32 -10.19 7.99
C GLU A 88 -3.58 -10.38 7.13
N LEU A 89 -4.22 -9.28 6.71
CA LEU A 89 -5.40 -9.35 5.84
C LEU A 89 -5.09 -9.94 4.47
N ILE A 90 -3.90 -9.70 3.92
CA ILE A 90 -3.49 -10.26 2.62
C ILE A 90 -3.23 -11.76 2.73
N GLN A 91 -2.71 -12.24 3.86
CA GLN A 91 -2.38 -13.65 4.09
C GLN A 91 -3.59 -14.52 4.47
N THR A 92 -4.71 -13.92 4.87
CA THR A 92 -5.95 -14.63 5.27
C THR A 92 -6.78 -15.08 4.07
#